data_AF-I1L869-F1
#
_entry.id   AF-I1L869-F1
#
_cell.length_a   1.000
_cell.length_b   1.000
_cell.length_c   1.000
_cell.angle_alpha   90.00
_cell.angle_beta   90.00
_cell.angle_gamma   90.00
#
_symmetry.space_group_name_H-M   'P 1'
#
loop_
_entity.id
_entity.type
_entity.pdbx_description
1 polymer ?
#
loop_
_entity_poly.entity_id
_entity_poly.type
_entity_poly.pdbx_seq_one_letter_code
_entity_poly.pdbx_strand_id
1 'polypeptide(L)'
;MMEMEEAETIDLYELQYSDLSSPSTSSMVDSIMEALEPTVPGLLAVPIASNLRSHLLSLSRKLALLDLDTRKLVLKEHNLGSDVPLRNPDRSVSPFAMQLKYAKSQHVQQTVSECYGMEFENLGRSFKELGFCMMELGFCLARICDKAIGGNELEQSLLDSCAAKGRLIHHHSHLDALLLKQHERSRATSKRRGNNVKPLEGSESNSIASNVNSGGNHLNLWQQWHYDYGIFTVLTTPLFILPSYSETSKTEDTFSESCFGECPSPTGHTCLQIYDPNK
;
A
#
# COMPACT_ATOMS: atom_id res chain seq x y z
N MET A 1 -16.06 -13.94 30.49
CA MET A 1 -15.43 -12.73 29.91
C MET A 1 -13.95 -13.00 29.90
N MET A 2 -13.36 -13.11 28.71
CA MET A 2 -11.91 -13.27 28.55
C MET A 2 -11.38 -11.85 28.31
N GLU A 3 -10.71 -11.27 29.29
CA GLU A 3 -9.96 -10.03 29.11
C GLU A 3 -8.83 -10.35 28.12
N MET A 4 -8.88 -9.77 26.92
CA MET A 4 -7.70 -9.71 26.06
C MET A 4 -6.77 -8.69 26.69
N GLU A 5 -5.56 -9.09 27.07
CA GLU A 5 -4.48 -8.16 27.38
C GLU A 5 -4.33 -7.19 26.19
N GLU A 6 -4.49 -5.89 26.47
CA GLU A 6 -4.18 -4.85 25.48
C GLU A 6 -2.67 -4.93 25.21
N ALA A 7 -2.30 -5.36 24.01
CA ALA A 7 -0.91 -5.39 23.60
C ALA A 7 -0.30 -3.98 23.67
N GLU A 8 0.88 -3.87 24.27
CA GLU A 8 1.56 -2.60 24.51
C GLU A 8 1.87 -1.91 23.17
N THR A 9 1.35 -0.70 22.97
CA THR A 9 1.56 0.08 21.75
C THR A 9 2.83 0.89 21.85
N ILE A 10 3.61 0.91 20.76
CA ILE A 10 4.79 1.78 20.65
C ILE A 10 4.36 3.21 20.34
N ASP A 11 4.76 4.17 21.19
CA ASP A 11 4.67 5.59 20.88
C ASP A 11 5.69 5.96 19.80
N LEU A 12 5.21 6.59 18.73
CA LEU A 12 6.06 7.05 17.63
C LEU A 12 6.73 8.38 18.00
N TYR A 13 8.00 8.55 17.62
CA TYR A 13 8.67 9.84 17.77
C TYR A 13 8.19 10.80 16.67
N GLU A 14 7.29 11.71 17.04
CA GLU A 14 6.69 12.68 16.14
C GLU A 14 7.61 13.89 15.89
N LEU A 15 7.77 14.26 14.62
CA LEU A 15 8.62 15.35 14.15
C LEU A 15 7.90 16.20 13.12
N GLN A 16 8.17 17.51 13.11
CA GLN A 16 7.80 18.34 11.97
C GLN A 16 8.80 18.17 10.83
N TYR A 17 8.36 18.39 9.59
CA TYR A 17 9.26 18.35 8.45
C TYR A 17 10.42 19.37 8.58
N SER A 18 10.17 20.53 9.21
CA SER A 18 11.21 21.53 9.50
C SER A 18 12.31 20.99 10.41
N ASP A 19 11.94 20.17 11.40
CA ASP A 19 12.86 19.61 12.39
C ASP A 19 13.81 18.60 11.73
N LEU A 20 13.31 17.84 10.75
CA LEU A 20 14.11 16.89 9.98
C LEU A 20 14.97 17.59 8.91
N SER A 21 14.40 18.56 8.19
CA SER A 21 15.09 19.21 7.06
C SER A 21 16.14 20.24 7.50
N SER A 22 15.99 20.84 8.68
CA SER A 22 16.91 21.83 9.25
C SER A 22 16.84 21.78 10.78
N PRO A 23 17.43 20.74 11.41
CA PRO A 23 17.40 20.60 12.86
C PRO A 23 18.01 21.83 13.51
N SER A 24 17.22 22.47 14.38
CA SER A 24 17.55 23.78 14.95
C SER A 24 18.59 23.72 16.06
N THR A 25 18.77 22.54 16.68
CA THR A 25 19.65 22.34 17.83
C THR A 25 20.40 21.00 17.73
N SER A 26 21.54 20.89 18.40
CA SER A 26 22.24 19.60 18.56
C SER A 26 21.38 18.58 19.30
N SER A 27 20.61 19.03 20.31
CA SER A 27 19.72 18.15 21.08
C SER A 27 18.67 17.46 20.20
N MET A 28 18.18 18.12 19.16
CA MET A 28 17.22 17.53 18.21
C MET A 28 17.87 16.45 17.36
N VAL A 29 19.12 16.64 16.95
CA VAL A 29 19.91 15.59 16.28
C VAL A 29 20.07 14.40 17.21
N ASP A 30 20.44 14.64 18.47
CA ASP A 30 20.64 13.58 19.47
C ASP A 30 19.33 12.79 19.70
N SER A 31 18.19 13.46 19.86
CA SER A 31 16.89 12.78 20.02
C SER A 31 16.46 11.99 18.79
N ILE A 32 16.72 12.48 17.57
CA ILE A 32 16.45 11.73 16.34
C ILE A 32 17.33 10.48 16.28
N MET A 33 18.61 10.60 16.67
CA MET A 33 19.53 9.46 16.69
C MET A 33 19.15 8.43 17.77
N GLU A 34 18.71 8.89 18.95
CA GLU A 34 18.20 8.05 20.04
C GLU A 34 16.94 7.27 19.58
N ALA A 35 16.04 7.92 18.85
CA ALA A 35 14.84 7.29 18.27
C ALA A 35 15.16 6.25 17.17
N LEU A 36 16.38 6.23 16.65
CA LEU A 36 16.89 5.27 15.65
C LEU A 36 17.81 4.20 16.26
N GLU A 37 17.99 4.18 17.59
CA GLU A 37 18.85 3.18 18.22
C GLU A 37 18.33 1.75 18.04
N PRO A 38 19.21 0.73 18.01
CA PRO A 38 18.79 -0.67 17.87
C PRO A 38 17.92 -1.20 19.01
N THR A 39 17.91 -0.51 20.15
CA THR A 39 17.14 -0.84 21.37
C THR A 39 15.71 -0.31 21.32
N VAL A 40 15.40 0.58 20.37
CA VAL A 40 14.07 1.15 20.17
C VAL A 40 13.50 0.71 18.82
N PRO A 41 12.20 0.91 18.57
CA PRO A 41 11.57 0.46 17.34
C PRO A 41 12.08 1.12 16.04
N GLY A 42 12.83 2.21 16.13
CA GLY A 42 13.46 2.86 14.97
C GLY A 42 12.47 3.63 14.09
N LEU A 43 11.39 4.17 14.66
CA LEU A 43 10.26 4.72 13.91
C LEU A 43 10.04 6.21 14.20
N LEU A 44 9.99 6.98 13.11
CA LEU A 44 9.76 8.43 13.12
C LEU A 44 8.45 8.74 12.40
N ALA A 45 7.64 9.64 12.95
CA ALA A 45 6.40 10.09 12.34
C ALA A 45 6.52 11.54 11.85
N VAL A 46 6.33 11.76 10.55
CA VAL A 46 6.43 13.10 9.92
C VAL A 46 5.20 13.39 9.06
N PRO A 47 4.39 14.42 9.37
CA PRO A 47 3.15 14.71 8.66
C PRO A 47 3.44 15.42 7.33
N ILE A 48 3.44 14.68 6.22
CA ILE A 48 3.63 15.25 4.87
C ILE A 48 2.63 14.70 3.86
N ALA A 49 2.38 15.48 2.79
CA ALA A 49 1.72 15.03 1.57
C ALA A 49 0.38 14.29 1.74
N SER A 50 -0.43 14.66 2.75
CA SER A 50 -1.70 14.00 3.09
C SER A 50 -2.67 13.88 1.91
N ASN A 51 -2.78 14.93 1.09
CA ASN A 51 -3.66 14.96 -0.08
C ASN A 51 -3.23 13.95 -1.15
N LEU A 52 -1.92 13.89 -1.47
CA LEU A 52 -1.37 12.94 -2.44
C LEU A 52 -1.55 11.50 -1.95
N ARG A 53 -1.28 11.27 -0.67
CA ARG A 53 -1.51 9.99 0.00
C ARG A 53 -2.97 9.56 -0.16
N SER A 54 -3.93 10.37 0.30
CA SER A 54 -5.36 10.01 0.24
C SER A 54 -5.84 9.78 -1.19
N HIS A 55 -5.39 10.59 -2.15
CA HIS A 55 -5.68 10.38 -3.56
C HIS A 55 -5.18 9.02 -4.07
N LEU A 56 -3.89 8.70 -3.88
CA LEU A 56 -3.30 7.45 -4.37
C LEU A 56 -3.88 6.20 -3.69
N LEU A 57 -4.07 6.26 -2.37
CA LEU A 57 -4.64 5.13 -1.62
C LEU A 57 -6.07 4.85 -2.09
N SER A 58 -6.87 5.86 -2.44
CA SER A 58 -8.20 5.65 -3.01
C SER A 58 -8.18 4.97 -4.39
N LEU A 59 -7.16 5.25 -5.21
CA LEU A 59 -6.98 4.63 -6.53
C LEU A 59 -6.49 3.18 -6.42
N SER A 60 -5.78 2.81 -5.36
CA SER A 60 -5.20 1.47 -5.19
C SER A 60 -6.24 0.36 -5.26
N ARG A 61 -7.41 0.56 -4.62
CA ARG A 61 -8.53 -0.36 -4.65
C ARG A 61 -9.09 -0.50 -6.06
N LYS A 62 -9.38 0.63 -6.71
CA LYS A 62 -9.95 0.66 -8.08
C LYS A 62 -9.03 -0.07 -9.05
N LEU A 63 -7.73 0.23 -8.98
CA LEU A 63 -6.69 -0.43 -9.78
C LEU A 63 -6.62 -1.95 -9.51
N ALA A 64 -6.82 -2.38 -8.26
CA ALA A 64 -6.82 -3.80 -7.91
C ALA A 64 -8.01 -4.58 -8.49
N LEU A 65 -9.17 -3.92 -8.61
CA LEU A 65 -10.41 -4.52 -9.07
C LEU A 65 -10.61 -4.49 -10.59
N LEU A 66 -9.83 -3.68 -11.32
CA LEU A 66 -9.83 -3.71 -12.79
C LEU A 66 -9.59 -5.12 -13.32
N ASP A 67 -10.26 -5.44 -14.44
CA ASP A 67 -9.98 -6.68 -15.17
C ASP A 67 -8.51 -6.72 -15.63
N LEU A 68 -8.01 -7.94 -15.85
CA LEU A 68 -6.58 -8.17 -16.06
C LEU A 68 -5.99 -7.36 -17.23
N ASP A 69 -6.73 -7.15 -18.31
CA ASP A 69 -6.17 -6.51 -19.50
C ASP A 69 -6.24 -4.98 -19.40
N THR A 70 -7.35 -4.43 -18.88
CA THR A 70 -7.43 -3.00 -18.55
C THR A 70 -6.39 -2.61 -17.52
N ARG A 71 -6.22 -3.41 -16.45
CA ARG A 71 -5.21 -3.17 -15.42
C ARG A 71 -3.80 -3.13 -15.99
N LYS A 72 -3.45 -4.06 -16.88
CA LYS A 72 -2.12 -4.06 -17.54
C LYS A 72 -1.89 -2.80 -18.37
N LEU A 73 -2.91 -2.31 -19.07
CA LEU A 73 -2.82 -1.09 -19.88
C LEU A 73 -2.57 0.13 -18.99
N VAL A 74 -3.39 0.31 -17.94
CA VAL A 74 -3.23 1.40 -16.96
C VAL A 74 -1.86 1.35 -16.28
N LEU A 75 -1.41 0.18 -15.83
CA LEU A 75 -0.08 0.03 -15.23
C LEU A 75 1.04 0.42 -16.20
N LYS A 76 0.96 -0.04 -17.46
CA LYS A 76 1.96 0.29 -18.49
C LYS A 76 1.99 1.78 -18.79
N GLU A 77 0.84 2.41 -18.95
CA GLU A 77 0.70 3.85 -19.22
C GLU A 77 1.35 4.70 -18.13
N HIS A 78 1.18 4.30 -16.87
CA HIS A 78 1.68 5.04 -15.72
C HIS A 78 3.05 4.56 -15.21
N ASN A 79 3.77 3.72 -15.98
CA ASN A 79 5.07 3.16 -15.60
C ASN A 79 5.08 2.41 -14.26
N LEU A 80 3.97 1.75 -13.95
CA LEU A 80 3.81 0.88 -12.79
C LEU A 80 3.94 -0.59 -13.21
N GLY A 81 4.46 -1.40 -12.30
CA GLY A 81 4.51 -2.86 -12.39
C GLY A 81 3.89 -3.52 -11.17
N SER A 82 4.15 -4.81 -11.00
CA SER A 82 3.84 -5.55 -9.78
C SER A 82 4.99 -6.48 -9.45
N ASP A 83 5.33 -6.58 -8.18
CA ASP A 83 6.36 -7.50 -7.67
C ASP A 83 5.88 -8.96 -7.66
N VAL A 84 4.58 -9.19 -7.85
CA VAL A 84 3.96 -10.51 -7.83
C VAL A 84 3.03 -10.72 -9.02
N PRO A 85 2.75 -11.98 -9.42
CA PRO A 85 1.70 -12.25 -10.38
C PRO A 85 0.33 -11.77 -9.90
N LEU A 86 -0.28 -10.86 -10.67
CA LEU A 86 -1.63 -10.31 -10.44
C LEU A 86 -2.76 -11.20 -10.99
N ARG A 87 -2.43 -12.41 -11.45
CA ARG A 87 -3.39 -13.37 -12.04
C ARG A 87 -3.96 -14.38 -11.02
N ASN A 88 -3.50 -14.36 -9.79
CA ASN A 88 -3.98 -15.29 -8.77
C ASN A 88 -5.18 -14.66 -8.05
N PRO A 89 -6.41 -15.19 -8.23
CA PRO A 89 -7.62 -14.66 -7.59
C PRO A 89 -7.68 -14.91 -6.08
N ASP A 90 -6.92 -15.90 -5.59
CA ASP A 90 -6.86 -16.22 -4.16
C ASP A 90 -5.82 -15.37 -3.42
N ARG A 91 -5.13 -14.47 -4.13
CA ARG A 91 -4.20 -13.54 -3.53
C ARG A 91 -4.97 -12.48 -2.73
N SER A 92 -4.63 -12.31 -1.46
CA SER A 92 -5.28 -11.35 -0.56
C SER A 92 -4.82 -9.90 -0.72
N VAL A 93 -3.89 -9.59 -1.63
CA VAL A 93 -3.43 -8.22 -1.88
C VAL A 93 -3.07 -8.00 -3.35
N SER A 94 -3.04 -6.73 -3.76
CA SER A 94 -2.47 -6.29 -5.04
C SER A 94 -1.41 -5.21 -4.81
N PRO A 95 -0.11 -5.52 -4.98
CA PRO A 95 0.95 -4.53 -4.91
C PRO A 95 1.27 -3.96 -6.29
N PHE A 96 1.39 -2.64 -6.38
CA PHE A 96 1.82 -1.91 -7.57
C PHE A 96 3.11 -1.18 -7.27
N ALA A 97 4.11 -1.28 -8.14
CA ALA A 97 5.46 -0.78 -7.84
C ALA A 97 6.01 0.10 -8.96
N MET A 98 6.79 1.11 -8.59
CA MET A 98 7.53 1.97 -9.51
C MET A 98 8.95 2.18 -9.00
N GLN A 99 9.94 2.16 -9.89
CA GLN A 99 11.28 2.63 -9.58
C GLN A 99 11.31 4.15 -9.66
N LEU A 100 11.73 4.78 -8.56
CA LEU A 100 11.74 6.22 -8.40
C LEU A 100 13.16 6.73 -8.64
N LYS A 101 13.35 7.38 -9.79
CA LYS A 101 14.61 8.06 -10.11
C LYS A 101 14.51 9.50 -9.65
N TYR A 102 15.29 9.86 -8.63
CA TYR A 102 15.39 11.24 -8.17
C TYR A 102 16.16 12.05 -9.20
N ALA A 103 15.42 12.73 -10.08
CA ALA A 103 15.97 13.80 -10.89
C ALA A 103 15.39 15.09 -10.33
N LYS A 104 16.25 15.98 -9.81
CA LYS A 104 15.87 17.37 -9.49
C LYS A 104 15.22 17.94 -10.75
N SER A 105 13.89 18.04 -10.73
CA SER A 105 13.03 18.54 -11.81
C SER A 105 13.39 18.10 -13.23
N GLN A 106 12.91 16.93 -13.67
CA GLN A 106 12.73 16.68 -15.10
C GLN A 106 11.24 16.73 -15.44
N HIS A 107 10.90 17.67 -16.33
CA HIS A 107 9.62 17.73 -17.03
C HIS A 107 9.28 16.34 -17.57
N VAL A 108 8.26 15.70 -17.00
CA VAL A 108 7.70 14.47 -17.56
C VAL A 108 6.98 14.87 -18.84
N GLN A 109 7.57 14.54 -19.98
CA GLN A 109 6.89 14.61 -21.27
C GLN A 109 5.66 13.69 -21.20
N GLN A 110 4.48 14.31 -21.21
CA GLN A 110 3.21 13.63 -21.27
C GLN A 110 3.01 13.20 -22.73
N THR A 111 3.33 11.95 -23.05
CA THR A 111 2.84 11.33 -24.28
C THR A 111 1.33 11.15 -24.12
N VAL A 112 0.56 11.91 -24.89
CA VAL A 112 -0.89 11.77 -25.01
C VAL A 112 -1.17 10.37 -25.54
N SER A 113 -1.58 9.47 -24.64
CA SER A 113 -2.08 8.15 -25.00
C SER A 113 -3.60 8.19 -24.84
N GLU A 114 -4.33 7.81 -25.89
CA GLU A 114 -5.75 7.55 -25.81
C GLU A 114 -5.96 6.37 -24.85
N CYS A 115 -6.33 6.62 -23.59
CA CYS A 115 -6.57 5.54 -22.65
C CYS A 115 -7.76 5.79 -21.73
N TYR A 116 -8.40 4.69 -21.37
CA TYR A 116 -9.71 4.59 -20.77
C TYR A 116 -9.71 5.08 -19.32
N GLY A 117 -10.59 6.04 -19.03
CA GLY A 117 -10.93 6.51 -17.69
C GLY A 117 -10.09 7.70 -17.22
N MET A 118 -10.69 8.90 -17.24
CA MET A 118 -10.17 10.15 -16.63
C MET A 118 -9.71 9.97 -15.17
N GLU A 119 -10.17 8.92 -14.50
CA GLU A 119 -9.88 8.58 -13.13
C GLU A 119 -8.39 8.31 -12.85
N PHE A 120 -7.67 7.68 -13.79
CA PHE A 120 -6.26 7.34 -13.62
C PHE A 120 -5.29 8.32 -14.28
N GLU A 121 -5.78 9.36 -14.96
CA GLU A 121 -4.99 10.29 -15.79
C GLU A 121 -3.70 10.78 -15.10
N ASN A 122 -3.75 10.97 -13.78
CA ASN A 122 -2.64 11.48 -12.96
C ASN A 122 -1.98 10.45 -12.05
N LEU A 123 -2.31 9.16 -12.16
CA LEU A 123 -1.81 8.10 -11.26
C LEU A 123 -0.28 8.07 -11.21
N GLY A 124 0.38 7.94 -12.37
CA GLY A 124 1.84 7.87 -12.43
C GLY A 124 2.54 9.14 -11.93
N ARG A 125 1.98 10.32 -12.24
CA ARG A 125 2.51 11.61 -11.77
C ARG A 125 2.38 11.71 -10.26
N SER A 126 1.20 11.47 -9.72
CA SER A 126 0.91 11.57 -8.29
C SER A 126 1.75 10.58 -7.49
N PHE A 127 1.91 9.34 -7.99
CA PHE A 127 2.76 8.32 -7.38
C PHE A 127 4.21 8.79 -7.27
N LYS A 128 4.75 9.35 -8.36
CA LYS A 128 6.11 9.88 -8.39
C LYS A 128 6.28 11.08 -7.46
N GLU A 129 5.30 11.97 -7.42
CA GLU A 129 5.31 13.16 -6.56
C GLU A 129 5.30 12.78 -5.07
N LEU A 130 4.41 11.89 -4.64
CA LEU A 130 4.42 11.36 -3.28
C LEU A 130 5.73 10.64 -2.98
N GLY A 131 6.20 9.81 -3.91
CA GLY A 131 7.48 9.13 -3.81
C GLY A 131 8.64 10.10 -3.57
N PHE A 132 8.67 11.23 -4.27
CA PHE A 132 9.68 12.27 -4.07
C PHE A 132 9.57 12.96 -2.72
N CYS A 133 8.36 13.24 -2.23
CA CYS A 133 8.17 13.76 -0.87
C CYS A 133 8.72 12.78 0.18
N MET A 134 8.47 11.48 0.02
CA MET A 134 8.96 10.43 0.92
C MET A 134 10.49 10.25 0.82
N MET A 135 11.06 10.33 -0.38
CA MET A 135 12.51 10.29 -0.58
C MET A 135 13.22 11.46 0.08
N GLU A 136 12.65 12.67 0.04
CA GLU A 136 13.22 13.83 0.69
C GLU A 136 13.34 13.65 2.21
N LEU A 137 12.37 12.95 2.85
CA LEU A 137 12.51 12.56 4.27
C LEU A 137 13.74 11.67 4.48
N GLY A 138 13.93 10.66 3.62
CA GLY A 138 15.09 9.78 3.67
C GLY A 138 16.41 10.54 3.50
N PHE A 139 16.47 11.53 2.61
CA PHE A 139 17.66 12.38 2.45
C PHE A 139 17.90 13.29 3.65
N CYS A 140 16.86 13.91 4.19
CA CYS A 140 16.99 14.72 5.40
C CYS A 140 17.49 13.88 6.58
N LEU A 141 16.98 12.67 6.75
CA LEU A 141 17.45 11.73 7.77
C LEU A 141 18.91 11.31 7.52
N ALA A 142 19.27 11.01 6.27
CA ALA A 142 20.66 10.69 5.90
C ALA A 142 21.63 11.80 6.30
N ARG A 143 21.29 13.07 6.06
CA ARG A 143 22.10 14.23 6.48
C ARG A 143 22.30 14.30 7.98
N ILE A 144 21.30 13.91 8.76
CA ILE A 144 21.38 13.88 10.22
C ILE A 144 22.34 12.77 10.64
N CYS A 145 22.16 11.56 10.11
CA CYS A 145 23.06 10.43 10.35
C CYS A 145 24.51 10.75 9.97
N ASP A 146 24.73 11.38 8.80
CA ASP A 146 26.05 11.77 8.33
C ASP A 146 26.77 12.71 9.31
N LYS A 147 26.05 13.70 9.85
CA LYS A 147 26.57 14.62 10.86
C LYS A 147 26.85 13.94 12.20
N ALA A 148 25.97 13.06 12.65
CA ALA A 148 26.08 12.39 13.94
C ALA A 148 27.18 11.32 13.97
N ILE A 149 27.32 10.55 12.88
CA ILE A 149 28.27 9.44 12.77
C ILE A 149 29.64 9.92 12.25
N GLY A 150 29.66 10.98 11.45
CA GLY A 150 30.88 11.61 10.92
C GLY A 150 31.37 11.07 9.57
N GLY A 151 30.61 10.18 8.91
CA GLY A 151 30.96 9.62 7.60
C GLY A 151 30.75 10.57 6.43
N ASN A 152 29.67 11.36 6.44
CA ASN A 152 29.30 12.30 5.36
C ASN A 152 29.20 11.66 3.96
N GLU A 153 28.77 10.41 3.88
CA GLU A 153 28.67 9.63 2.64
C GLU A 153 27.27 9.05 2.40
N LEU A 154 26.40 9.03 3.42
CA LEU A 154 25.13 8.32 3.36
C LEU A 154 24.15 8.99 2.40
N GLU A 155 23.93 10.31 2.51
CA GLU A 155 23.02 11.03 1.60
C GLU A 155 23.46 10.86 0.14
N GLN A 156 24.76 11.05 -0.11
CA GLN A 156 25.33 10.95 -1.44
C GLN A 156 25.21 9.53 -2.00
N SER A 157 25.45 8.51 -1.18
CA SER A 157 25.27 7.11 -1.56
C SER A 157 23.82 6.79 -1.93
N LEU A 158 22.84 7.33 -1.20
CA LEU A 158 21.43 7.16 -1.53
C LEU A 158 21.07 7.83 -2.86
N LEU A 159 21.57 9.05 -3.10
CA LEU A 159 21.37 9.77 -4.37
C LEU A 159 21.98 9.02 -5.55
N ASP A 160 23.21 8.55 -5.42
CA ASP A 160 23.95 7.89 -6.50
C ASP A 160 23.42 6.49 -6.81
N SER A 161 22.90 5.77 -5.80
CA SER A 161 22.35 4.42 -5.99
C SER A 161 21.17 4.36 -6.96
N CYS A 162 20.38 5.45 -7.04
CA CYS A 162 19.14 5.51 -7.81
C CYS A 162 18.20 4.30 -7.56
N ALA A 163 18.25 3.71 -6.36
CA ALA A 163 17.62 2.43 -6.03
C ALA A 163 16.24 2.57 -5.36
N ALA A 164 15.74 3.81 -5.21
CA ALA A 164 14.47 4.06 -4.53
C ALA A 164 13.30 3.41 -5.28
N LYS A 165 12.44 2.72 -4.52
CA LYS A 165 11.29 2.00 -5.04
C LYS A 165 10.05 2.33 -4.22
N GLY A 166 9.01 2.80 -4.89
CA GLY A 166 7.70 2.98 -4.27
C GLY A 166 6.82 1.76 -4.47
N ARG A 167 5.96 1.47 -3.48
CA ARG A 167 4.90 0.46 -3.56
C ARG A 167 3.57 1.06 -3.13
N LEU A 168 2.52 0.83 -3.92
CA LEU A 168 1.12 1.09 -3.57
C LEU A 168 0.43 -0.25 -3.41
N ILE A 169 -0.06 -0.54 -2.20
CA ILE A 169 -0.56 -1.87 -1.84
C ILE A 169 -2.02 -1.77 -1.44
N HIS A 170 -2.89 -2.51 -2.11
CA HIS A 170 -4.28 -2.70 -1.69
C HIS A 170 -4.46 -4.08 -1.06
N HIS A 171 -4.89 -4.12 0.20
CA HIS A 171 -5.30 -5.36 0.87
C HIS A 171 -6.76 -5.64 0.55
N HIS A 172 -7.02 -6.83 0.02
CA HIS A 172 -8.35 -7.21 -0.45
C HIS A 172 -9.25 -7.52 0.73
N SER A 173 -10.44 -6.92 0.72
CA SER A 173 -11.54 -7.38 1.56
C SER A 173 -12.08 -8.71 1.04
N HIS A 174 -12.91 -9.39 1.85
CA HIS A 174 -13.65 -10.56 1.38
C HIS A 174 -14.51 -10.27 0.15
N LEU A 175 -15.11 -9.06 0.09
CA LEU A 175 -15.91 -8.61 -1.06
C LEU A 175 -15.05 -8.44 -2.32
N ASP A 176 -13.85 -7.86 -2.20
CA ASP A 176 -12.93 -7.70 -3.32
C ASP A 176 -12.56 -9.07 -3.93
N ALA A 177 -12.33 -10.09 -3.08
CA ALA A 177 -12.05 -11.45 -3.53
C ALA A 177 -13.23 -12.08 -4.30
N LEU A 178 -14.48 -11.82 -3.89
CA LEU A 178 -15.68 -12.27 -4.60
C LEU A 178 -15.80 -11.60 -5.97
N LEU A 179 -15.58 -10.28 -6.04
CA LEU A 179 -15.64 -9.50 -7.28
C LEU A 179 -14.59 -9.98 -8.29
N LEU A 180 -13.35 -10.22 -7.85
CA LEU A 180 -12.28 -10.73 -8.70
C LEU A 180 -12.61 -12.13 -9.25
N LYS A 181 -13.14 -13.04 -8.41
CA LYS A 181 -13.57 -14.37 -8.85
C LYS A 181 -14.71 -14.31 -9.87
N GLN A 182 -15.65 -13.37 -9.71
CA GLN A 182 -16.74 -13.16 -10.67
C GLN A 182 -16.21 -12.71 -12.05
N HIS A 183 -15.22 -11.82 -12.09
CA HIS A 183 -14.58 -11.34 -13.33
C HIS A 183 -13.82 -12.45 -14.06
N GLU A 184 -13.24 -13.40 -13.33
CA GLU A 184 -12.58 -14.55 -13.94
C GLU A 184 -13.58 -15.56 -14.52
N ARG A 185 -14.69 -15.82 -13.81
CA ARG A 185 -15.76 -16.71 -14.27
C ARG A 185 -16.41 -16.19 -15.57
N SER A 186 -16.68 -14.90 -15.66
CA SER A 186 -17.26 -14.29 -16.87
C SER A 186 -16.33 -14.38 -18.10
N ARG A 187 -15.00 -14.32 -17.89
CA ARG A 187 -14.02 -14.58 -18.96
C ARG A 187 -13.98 -16.04 -19.40
N ALA A 188 -14.11 -16.98 -18.47
CA ALA A 188 -14.11 -18.42 -18.78
C ALA A 188 -15.33 -18.84 -19.61
N THR A 189 -16.51 -18.28 -19.33
CA THR A 189 -17.73 -18.54 -20.10
C THR A 189 -17.68 -17.92 -21.49
N SER A 190 -17.10 -16.72 -21.63
CA SER A 190 -16.90 -16.07 -22.94
C SER A 190 -15.95 -16.86 -23.86
N LYS A 191 -14.87 -17.43 -23.31
CA LYS A 191 -13.94 -18.29 -24.08
C LYS A 191 -14.52 -19.65 -24.47
N ARG A 192 -15.50 -20.18 -23.76
CA ARG A 192 -16.10 -21.51 -24.03
C ARG A 192 -17.18 -21.52 -25.12
N ARG A 193 -17.62 -20.37 -25.63
CA ARG A 193 -18.60 -20.31 -26.74
C ARG A 193 -18.06 -20.77 -28.11
N GLY A 194 -16.80 -21.20 -28.19
CA GLY A 194 -16.15 -21.66 -29.43
C GLY A 194 -16.04 -23.17 -29.63
N ASN A 195 -16.38 -24.04 -28.66
CA ASN A 195 -16.26 -25.49 -28.84
C ASN A 195 -17.34 -26.27 -28.06
N ASN A 196 -18.14 -27.05 -28.79
CA ASN A 196 -19.14 -28.01 -28.31
C ASN A 196 -18.55 -28.98 -27.27
N VAL A 197 -18.80 -28.82 -25.97
CA VAL A 197 -18.68 -29.94 -25.01
C VAL A 197 -19.66 -29.80 -23.83
N LYS A 198 -20.37 -30.91 -23.63
CA LYS A 198 -21.40 -31.34 -22.66
C LYS A 198 -21.42 -30.71 -21.24
N PRO A 199 -22.60 -30.68 -20.59
CA PRO A 199 -22.74 -30.28 -19.20
C PRO A 199 -22.10 -31.34 -18.30
N LEU A 200 -21.15 -30.93 -17.45
CA LEU A 200 -20.65 -31.78 -16.38
C LEU A 200 -21.34 -31.36 -15.09
N GLU A 201 -22.29 -32.20 -14.68
CA GLU A 201 -22.84 -32.28 -13.34
C GLU A 201 -21.71 -32.52 -12.32
N GLY A 202 -21.86 -31.93 -11.13
CA GLY A 202 -21.14 -32.35 -9.93
C GLY A 202 -19.92 -31.51 -9.59
N SER A 203 -20.08 -30.59 -8.63
CA SER A 203 -19.34 -30.59 -7.36
C SER A 203 -19.41 -29.19 -6.72
N GLU A 204 -20.58 -28.82 -6.21
CA GLU A 204 -20.74 -27.69 -5.29
C GLU A 204 -21.22 -28.23 -3.95
N SER A 205 -20.31 -28.84 -3.20
CA SER A 205 -20.48 -29.11 -1.77
C SER A 205 -19.10 -29.36 -1.17
N ASN A 206 -18.90 -28.80 0.02
CA ASN A 206 -17.81 -29.05 0.98
C ASN A 206 -16.66 -28.03 1.00
N SER A 207 -16.85 -26.95 1.75
CA SER A 207 -16.06 -26.63 2.96
C SER A 207 -16.14 -25.14 3.35
N ILE A 208 -17.34 -24.57 3.40
CA ILE A 208 -17.59 -23.36 4.21
C ILE A 208 -18.05 -23.86 5.58
N ALA A 209 -17.12 -24.47 6.33
CA ALA A 209 -17.35 -24.84 7.72
C ALA A 209 -16.02 -24.83 8.47
N SER A 210 -16.03 -24.14 9.61
CA SER A 210 -15.05 -24.19 10.70
C SER A 210 -13.61 -23.74 10.39
N ASN A 211 -13.36 -22.44 10.55
CA ASN A 211 -12.15 -22.01 11.28
C ASN A 211 -12.43 -20.82 12.20
N VAL A 212 -13.62 -20.83 12.83
CA VAL A 212 -14.01 -19.84 13.84
C VAL A 212 -13.35 -20.13 15.21
N ASN A 213 -12.56 -21.21 15.33
CA ASN A 213 -11.97 -21.67 16.59
C ASN A 213 -10.43 -21.90 16.58
N SER A 214 -9.69 -21.42 15.59
CA SER A 214 -8.21 -21.45 15.65
C SER A 214 -7.71 -20.09 16.14
N GLY A 215 -7.36 -20.01 17.43
CA GLY A 215 -6.76 -18.81 18.01
C GLY A 215 -5.60 -18.29 17.17
N GLY A 216 -5.61 -16.98 16.89
CA GLY A 216 -4.45 -16.15 16.57
C GLY A 216 -3.40 -16.65 15.55
N ASN A 217 -3.71 -17.59 14.66
CA ASN A 217 -2.67 -18.17 13.82
C ASN A 217 -2.23 -17.18 12.72
N HIS A 218 -1.07 -16.56 12.92
CA HIS A 218 -0.31 -15.73 11.96
C HIS A 218 -0.05 -16.37 10.58
N LEU A 219 -0.54 -17.60 10.34
CA LEU A 219 -0.44 -18.35 9.10
C LEU A 219 -1.15 -17.68 7.91
N ASN A 220 -2.12 -16.80 8.16
CA ASN A 220 -2.87 -16.12 7.10
C ASN A 220 -2.31 -14.75 6.71
N LEU A 221 -1.15 -14.35 7.23
CA LEU A 221 -0.52 -13.10 6.82
C LEU A 221 -0.05 -13.18 5.37
N TRP A 222 -0.41 -12.17 4.58
CA TRP A 222 0.08 -11.96 3.21
C TRP A 222 1.62 -12.03 3.15
N GLN A 223 2.26 -11.41 4.13
CA GLN A 223 3.70 -11.30 4.25
C GLN A 223 4.07 -11.58 5.70
N GLN A 224 5.01 -12.51 5.87
CA GLN A 224 5.57 -12.84 7.16
C GLN A 224 6.43 -11.69 7.67
N TRP A 225 6.71 -11.68 8.98
CA TRP A 225 7.66 -10.76 9.59
C TRP A 225 8.99 -10.82 8.84
N HIS A 226 9.48 -9.66 8.42
CA HIS A 226 10.71 -9.51 7.65
C HIS A 226 11.26 -8.10 7.84
N TYR A 227 12.54 -7.94 7.53
CA TYR A 227 13.16 -6.64 7.34
C TYR A 227 13.15 -6.30 5.85
N ASP A 228 12.89 -5.03 5.53
CA ASP A 228 13.15 -4.53 4.18
C ASP A 228 14.66 -4.53 3.89
N TYR A 229 15.01 -4.66 2.61
CA TYR A 229 16.41 -4.74 2.17
C TYR A 229 17.10 -3.38 2.01
N GLY A 230 16.37 -2.27 2.19
CA GLY A 230 16.86 -0.91 2.00
C GLY A 230 17.50 -0.33 3.26
N ILE A 231 18.01 0.90 3.14
CA ILE A 231 18.52 1.68 4.29
C ILE A 231 17.37 2.31 5.07
N PHE A 232 16.46 2.99 4.37
CA PHE A 232 15.28 3.62 4.95
C PHE A 232 14.02 3.07 4.29
N THR A 233 13.05 2.70 5.12
CA THR A 233 11.68 2.42 4.69
C THR A 233 10.79 3.56 5.19
N VAL A 234 10.12 4.23 4.27
CA VAL A 234 9.14 5.28 4.59
C VAL A 234 7.75 4.72 4.28
N LEU A 235 6.87 4.72 5.28
CA LEU A 235 5.50 4.22 5.16
C LEU A 235 4.51 5.38 5.24
N THR A 236 3.40 5.28 4.51
CA THR A 236 2.26 6.14 4.73
C THR A 236 1.32 5.50 5.74
N THR A 237 0.58 6.31 6.51
CA THR A 237 -0.56 5.81 7.28
C THR A 237 -1.56 5.10 6.34
N PRO A 238 -2.14 3.96 6.75
CA PRO A 238 -3.09 3.23 5.92
C PRO A 238 -4.39 4.02 5.72
N LEU A 239 -5.10 3.71 4.63
CA LEU A 239 -6.46 4.19 4.37
C LEU A 239 -7.42 3.01 4.58
N PHE A 240 -8.39 3.18 5.48
CA PHE A 240 -9.45 2.19 5.70
C PHE A 240 -10.71 2.58 4.93
N ILE A 241 -11.35 1.59 4.32
CA ILE A 241 -12.49 1.79 3.45
C ILE A 241 -13.63 0.90 3.96
N LEU A 242 -14.80 1.52 4.19
CA LEU A 242 -16.02 0.80 4.58
C LEU A 242 -16.97 0.70 3.37
N PRO A 243 -17.61 -0.46 3.14
CA PRO A 243 -18.73 -0.56 2.20
C PRO A 243 -19.91 0.28 2.71
N SER A 244 -20.35 1.28 1.94
CA SER A 244 -21.61 1.97 2.15
C SER A 244 -22.74 1.17 1.47
N TYR A 245 -23.59 0.56 2.28
CA TYR A 245 -24.84 -0.02 1.80
C TYR A 245 -25.86 1.11 1.62
N SER A 246 -26.08 1.56 0.39
CA SER A 246 -27.28 2.33 0.07
C SER A 246 -28.45 1.37 -0.13
N GLU A 247 -29.47 1.43 0.73
CA GLU A 247 -30.67 0.56 0.73
C GLU A 247 -31.56 0.65 -0.54
N THR A 248 -31.13 1.34 -1.60
CA THR A 248 -31.98 1.69 -2.75
C THR A 248 -31.81 0.84 -4.01
N SER A 249 -30.96 -0.20 -4.02
CA SER A 249 -30.90 -1.14 -5.15
C SER A 249 -31.54 -2.49 -4.81
N LYS A 250 -32.88 -2.58 -4.87
CA LYS A 250 -33.65 -3.84 -4.83
C LYS A 250 -33.68 -4.58 -6.18
N THR A 251 -32.58 -4.50 -6.94
CA THR A 251 -32.39 -5.23 -8.20
C THR A 251 -31.07 -5.98 -8.07
N GLU A 252 -31.10 -7.28 -8.36
CA GLU A 252 -30.02 -8.27 -8.19
C GLU A 252 -28.74 -8.01 -9.04
N ASP A 253 -28.54 -6.79 -9.51
CA ASP A 253 -27.48 -6.44 -10.43
C ASP A 253 -26.43 -5.54 -9.76
N THR A 254 -25.26 -6.14 -9.52
CA THR A 254 -23.92 -5.53 -9.46
C THR A 254 -23.67 -4.51 -8.34
N PHE A 255 -22.83 -4.88 -7.38
CA PHE A 255 -22.24 -3.95 -6.42
C PHE A 255 -21.61 -2.75 -7.16
N SER A 256 -22.19 -1.56 -7.00
CA SER A 256 -21.65 -0.33 -7.59
C SER A 256 -20.34 0.05 -6.90
N GLU A 257 -19.32 0.43 -7.66
CA GLU A 257 -18.04 0.95 -7.15
C GLU A 257 -18.19 2.21 -6.28
N SER A 258 -19.31 2.92 -6.38
CA SER A 258 -19.63 4.11 -5.57
C SER A 258 -19.94 3.81 -4.11
N CYS A 259 -20.04 2.54 -3.72
CA CYS A 259 -20.47 2.11 -2.39
C CYS A 259 -19.32 2.05 -1.37
N PHE A 260 -18.33 2.94 -1.43
CA PHE A 260 -17.18 2.87 -0.53
C PHE A 260 -16.72 4.27 -0.09
N GLY A 261 -16.62 4.47 1.23
CA GLY A 261 -16.12 5.70 1.85
C GLY A 261 -14.93 5.43 2.77
N GLU A 262 -14.06 6.43 2.93
CA GLU A 262 -13.01 6.41 3.95
C GLU A 262 -13.65 6.32 5.34
N CYS A 263 -13.18 5.40 6.16
CA CYS A 263 -13.61 5.27 7.54
C CYS A 263 -12.41 5.41 8.50
N PRO A 264 -12.65 5.77 9.76
CA PRO A 264 -11.64 5.62 10.81
C PRO A 264 -11.14 4.17 10.86
N SER A 265 -9.96 3.94 11.43
CA SER A 265 -9.50 2.58 11.69
C SER A 265 -10.59 1.79 12.43
N PRO A 266 -10.79 0.49 12.10
CA PRO A 266 -11.72 -0.38 12.84
C PRO A 266 -11.45 -0.42 14.35
N THR A 267 -10.20 -0.15 14.75
CA THR A 267 -9.75 -0.10 16.15
C THR A 267 -9.79 1.32 16.73
N GLY A 268 -10.24 2.33 15.97
CA GLY A 268 -10.31 3.73 16.38
C GLY A 268 -8.98 4.50 16.29
N HIS A 269 -7.86 3.81 16.07
CA HIS A 269 -6.55 4.44 16.01
C HIS A 269 -6.33 5.18 14.69
N THR A 270 -5.86 6.42 14.77
CA THR A 270 -5.60 7.27 13.59
C THR A 270 -4.18 7.09 13.04
N CYS A 271 -3.33 6.35 13.75
CA CYS A 271 -1.96 6.03 13.38
C CYS A 271 -1.77 4.51 13.19
N LEU A 272 -0.69 4.15 12.50
CA LEU A 272 -0.25 2.76 12.39
C LEU A 272 0.14 2.25 13.78
N GLN A 273 -0.59 1.27 14.30
CA GLN A 273 -0.17 0.57 15.51
C GLN A 273 0.94 -0.41 15.16
N ILE A 274 2.06 -0.25 15.83
CA ILE A 274 3.19 -1.17 15.72
C ILE A 274 3.27 -1.90 17.03
N TYR A 275 3.02 -3.21 16.96
CA TYR A 275 3.12 -4.12 18.08
C TYR A 275 4.55 -4.63 18.17
N ASP A 276 5.13 -4.59 19.36
CA ASP A 276 6.40 -5.26 19.62
C ASP A 276 6.12 -6.76 19.72
N PRO A 277 6.69 -7.61 18.85
CA PRO A 277 6.45 -9.05 18.92
C PRO A 277 7.00 -9.71 20.20
N ASN A 278 7.78 -8.98 21.02
CA ASN A 278 8.39 -9.47 22.25
C ASN A 278 7.78 -8.88 23.54
N LYS A 279 6.76 -8.02 23.45
CA LYS A 279 6.05 -7.44 24.60
C LYS A 279 4.54 -7.72 24.49
#